data_AF-A0A1V6GGC4-F1
#
_entry.id   AF-A0A1V6GGC4-F1
#
_cell.length_a   1.000
_cell.length_b   1.000
_cell.length_c   1.000
_cell.angle_alpha   90.00
_cell.angle_beta   90.00
_cell.angle_gamma   90.00
#
_symmetry.space_group_name_H-M   'P 1'
#
loop_
_entity.id
_entity.type
_entity.pdbx_description
1 polymer ?
#
loop_
_entity_poly.entity_id
_entity_poly.type
_entity_poly.pdbx_seq_one_letter_code
_entity_poly.pdbx_strand_id
1 'polypeptide(L)'
;MRRLSLLVAWFCLVSMPVWADYGLSNVVEEQIDRSQLPGESLPVPPDEMTPVAPVHDQAQPVKKPEESAPQYKKTEFYPYTIHISSWQSKKDALNHQKRQSRDLKPVFITKIDLGATGIWYRVDYGNFTSKGAATARMNDLMARGVIDAESFIGSAVPYTIELGVFRDEQGAAGEAGRLREKGVVTYIMREADSVFRLLSGAYPGQKSAGPALEDFVALGLQPKIAKR
;
A
#
# COMPACT_ATOMS: atom_id res chain seq x y z
N MET A 1 -52.71 26.57 35.43
CA MET A 1 -52.53 27.97 34.97
C MET A 1 -51.05 28.29 35.05
N ARG A 2 -50.29 28.08 33.96
CA ARG A 2 -49.91 29.06 32.92
C ARG A 2 -48.80 30.03 33.37
N ARG A 3 -47.74 30.08 32.54
CA ARG A 3 -46.59 31.02 32.42
C ARG A 3 -45.33 30.49 33.13
N LEU A 4 -44.15 30.40 32.51
CA LEU A 4 -43.62 31.15 31.36
C LEU A 4 -42.45 30.37 30.72
N SER A 5 -42.63 29.92 29.48
CA SER A 5 -41.54 29.59 28.55
C SER A 5 -41.04 30.90 27.96
N LEU A 6 -39.72 31.15 27.94
CA LEU A 6 -38.97 31.99 26.98
C LEU A 6 -37.60 32.33 27.54
N LEU A 7 -36.57 31.57 27.16
CA LEU A 7 -35.20 32.05 26.99
C LEU A 7 -34.45 31.03 26.13
N VAL A 8 -34.86 31.00 24.87
CA VAL A 8 -34.12 30.45 23.73
C VAL A 8 -33.50 31.64 23.01
N ALA A 9 -32.33 31.40 22.41
CA ALA A 9 -31.67 32.22 21.38
C ALA A 9 -30.68 33.29 21.86
N TRP A 10 -29.51 32.85 22.34
CA TRP A 10 -28.25 33.49 21.93
C TRP A 10 -27.02 32.60 22.13
N PHE A 11 -26.90 31.56 21.30
CA PHE A 11 -25.62 30.87 21.07
C PHE A 11 -25.56 30.42 19.60
N CYS A 12 -25.63 31.42 18.70
CA CYS A 12 -25.32 31.26 17.28
C CYS A 12 -24.01 32.01 17.00
N LEU A 13 -22.88 31.45 17.45
CA LEU A 13 -21.58 31.74 16.87
C LEU A 13 -21.10 30.47 16.19
N VAL A 14 -21.39 30.45 14.90
CA VAL A 14 -21.09 29.43 13.93
C VAL A 14 -19.56 29.35 13.79
N SER A 15 -18.93 28.40 14.46
CA SER A 15 -17.59 27.94 14.07
C SER A 15 -17.73 27.11 12.80
N MET A 16 -17.76 27.77 11.65
CA MET A 16 -17.60 27.10 10.36
C MET A 16 -16.21 26.45 10.35
N PRO A 17 -16.06 25.12 10.21
CA PRO A 17 -14.80 24.57 9.77
C PRO A 17 -14.58 25.10 8.36
N VAL A 18 -13.55 25.92 8.18
CA VAL A 18 -13.04 26.25 6.85
C VAL A 18 -12.60 24.92 6.25
N TRP A 19 -13.32 24.49 5.23
CA TRP A 19 -12.99 23.32 4.43
C TRP A 19 -11.62 23.59 3.84
N ALA A 20 -10.62 22.86 4.30
CA ALA A 20 -9.30 22.88 3.70
C ALA A 20 -9.42 22.28 2.30
N ASP A 21 -9.32 23.18 1.32
CA ASP A 21 -9.16 22.88 -0.09
C ASP A 21 -7.78 22.24 -0.28
N TYR A 22 -7.70 20.92 -0.12
CA TYR A 22 -6.49 20.14 -0.39
C TYR A 22 -6.45 19.77 -1.87
N GLY A 23 -6.36 20.78 -2.72
CA GLY A 23 -6.03 20.68 -4.13
C GLY A 23 -4.90 21.66 -4.45
N LEU A 24 -3.96 21.25 -5.29
CA LEU A 24 -2.80 22.01 -5.81
C LEU A 24 -1.45 21.75 -5.10
N SER A 25 -0.95 20.54 -5.31
CA SER A 25 0.31 20.30 -6.04
C SER A 25 1.20 21.52 -6.34
N ASN A 26 2.21 21.76 -5.52
CA ASN A 26 3.44 22.43 -5.97
C ASN A 26 4.39 21.35 -6.52
N VAL A 27 4.50 21.29 -7.85
CA VAL A 27 5.63 20.64 -8.54
C VAL A 27 6.66 21.74 -8.73
N VAL A 28 7.79 21.65 -8.04
CA VAL A 28 9.00 22.36 -8.43
C VAL A 28 9.68 21.47 -9.46
N GLU A 29 9.66 21.89 -10.72
CA GLU A 29 10.47 21.28 -11.78
C GLU A 29 11.90 21.77 -11.61
N GLU A 30 12.74 20.96 -10.97
CA GLU A 30 14.19 21.16 -11.02
C GLU A 30 14.72 20.49 -12.29
N GLN A 31 14.83 21.29 -13.35
CA GLN A 31 15.40 20.90 -14.63
C GLN A 31 16.92 20.78 -14.47
N ILE A 32 17.44 19.56 -14.31
CA ILE A 32 18.89 19.31 -14.31
C ILE A 32 19.38 19.36 -15.75
N ASP A 33 19.96 20.49 -16.13
CA ASP A 33 20.71 20.67 -17.37
C ASP A 33 22.06 19.95 -17.24
N ARG A 34 22.14 18.74 -17.79
CA ARG A 34 23.36 17.92 -17.79
C ARG A 34 24.11 18.11 -19.11
N SER A 35 24.51 19.35 -19.35
CA SER A 35 25.35 19.74 -20.48
C SER A 35 26.77 20.03 -19.98
N GLN A 36 27.66 19.01 -19.97
CA GLN A 36 29.11 19.15 -20.18
C GLN A 36 29.83 17.78 -20.01
N LEU A 37 30.16 17.17 -21.13
CA LEU A 37 31.23 16.17 -21.26
C LEU A 37 32.45 16.88 -21.85
N PRO A 38 33.65 16.76 -21.27
CA PRO A 38 34.89 16.86 -22.02
C PRO A 38 35.37 15.45 -22.35
N GLY A 39 35.66 15.22 -23.63
CA GLY A 39 36.27 13.99 -24.11
C GLY A 39 37.75 13.92 -23.76
N GLU A 40 38.24 12.70 -23.61
CA GLU A 40 39.66 12.41 -23.71
C GLU A 40 39.81 11.04 -24.38
N SER A 41 40.21 11.09 -25.66
CA SER A 41 40.74 9.96 -26.41
C SER A 41 42.22 9.80 -26.07
N LEU A 42 42.75 8.57 -26.26
CA LEU A 42 44.11 8.18 -26.70
C LEU A 42 44.37 6.70 -26.25
N PRO A 43 45.41 5.98 -26.71
CA PRO A 43 45.32 5.03 -27.82
C PRO A 43 45.72 3.58 -27.43
N VAL A 44 45.39 2.61 -28.30
CA VAL A 44 45.84 1.21 -28.22
C VAL A 44 47.23 1.04 -28.85
N PRO A 45 48.12 0.20 -28.28
CA PRO A 45 48.83 -0.79 -29.10
C PRO A 45 48.91 -2.21 -28.48
N PRO A 46 49.38 -3.22 -29.23
CA PRO A 46 48.90 -4.61 -29.17
C PRO A 46 49.90 -5.65 -28.61
N ASP A 47 49.35 -6.88 -28.47
CA ASP A 47 49.96 -8.22 -28.41
C ASP A 47 50.89 -8.61 -27.25
N GLU A 48 50.49 -9.64 -26.49
CA GLU A 48 51.32 -10.83 -26.27
C GLU A 48 50.52 -12.04 -25.73
N MET A 49 50.90 -13.22 -26.21
CA MET A 49 50.20 -14.50 -26.09
C MET A 49 50.58 -15.31 -24.84
N THR A 50 49.56 -15.94 -24.22
CA THR A 50 49.55 -17.27 -23.53
C THR A 50 50.41 -17.48 -22.25
N PRO A 51 50.15 -18.47 -21.35
CA PRO A 51 49.34 -19.69 -21.51
C PRO A 51 48.36 -20.05 -20.34
N VAL A 52 47.61 -21.12 -20.64
CA VAL A 52 46.54 -21.84 -19.94
C VAL A 52 46.86 -22.28 -18.50
N ALA A 53 45.89 -22.10 -17.60
CA ALA A 53 45.80 -22.72 -16.27
C ALA A 53 44.32 -23.09 -15.96
N PRO A 54 44.06 -24.04 -15.03
CA PRO A 54 43.17 -25.16 -15.29
C PRO A 54 41.68 -24.91 -15.06
N VAL A 55 40.88 -25.60 -15.87
CA VAL A 55 39.42 -25.70 -15.80
C VAL A 55 39.03 -26.27 -14.42
N HIS A 56 38.61 -25.39 -13.51
CA HIS A 56 37.76 -25.79 -12.41
C HIS A 56 36.36 -26.00 -12.99
N ASP A 57 35.89 -27.24 -12.93
CA ASP A 57 34.48 -27.60 -13.04
C ASP A 57 33.70 -26.89 -11.91
N GLN A 58 33.39 -25.62 -12.15
CA GLN A 58 32.31 -24.95 -11.43
C GLN A 58 31.02 -25.50 -12.02
N ALA A 59 30.48 -26.52 -11.35
CA ALA A 59 29.09 -26.92 -11.50
C ALA A 59 28.24 -25.65 -11.46
N GLN A 60 27.71 -25.29 -12.64
CA GLN A 60 26.80 -24.18 -12.78
C GLN A 60 25.66 -24.41 -11.78
N PRO A 61 25.29 -23.41 -10.95
CA PRO A 61 24.10 -23.53 -10.15
C PRO A 61 22.94 -23.68 -11.13
N VAL A 62 22.32 -24.86 -11.12
CA VAL A 62 21.10 -25.15 -11.87
C VAL A 62 20.10 -24.05 -11.50
N LYS A 63 19.91 -23.10 -12.41
CA LYS A 63 18.89 -22.05 -12.31
C LYS A 63 17.56 -22.79 -12.14
N LYS A 64 17.04 -22.77 -10.93
CA LYS A 64 15.68 -23.23 -10.62
C LYS A 64 14.76 -22.58 -11.65
N PRO A 65 13.91 -23.35 -12.36
CA PRO A 65 13.04 -22.80 -13.38
C PRO A 65 12.27 -21.63 -12.76
N GLU A 66 12.44 -20.42 -13.32
CA GLU A 66 11.54 -19.30 -13.08
C GLU A 66 10.18 -19.73 -13.64
N GLU A 67 9.39 -20.35 -12.77
CA GLU A 67 8.02 -20.74 -13.04
C GLU A 67 7.25 -19.48 -13.41
N SER A 68 6.86 -19.40 -14.68
CA SER A 68 6.19 -18.23 -15.24
C SER A 68 4.96 -17.90 -14.40
N ALA A 69 4.92 -16.65 -13.92
CA ALA A 69 3.81 -16.13 -13.13
C ALA A 69 2.48 -16.39 -13.87
N PRO A 70 1.41 -16.81 -13.18
CA PRO A 70 0.14 -17.11 -13.82
C PRO A 70 -0.37 -15.87 -14.56
N GLN A 71 -0.66 -16.02 -15.86
CA GLN A 71 -1.24 -14.97 -16.67
C GLN A 71 -2.76 -14.91 -16.40
N TYR A 72 -3.25 -13.79 -15.90
CA TYR A 72 -4.67 -13.55 -15.70
C TYR A 72 -5.04 -12.11 -16.10
N LYS A 73 -6.27 -11.92 -16.58
CA LYS A 73 -6.81 -10.60 -16.90
C LYS A 73 -7.78 -10.18 -15.81
N LYS A 74 -7.45 -9.11 -15.09
CA LYS A 74 -8.30 -8.55 -14.03
C LYS A 74 -9.59 -7.95 -14.61
N THR A 75 -10.75 -8.39 -14.12
CA THR A 75 -12.08 -7.94 -14.58
C THR A 75 -12.86 -7.14 -13.54
N GLU A 76 -12.54 -7.32 -12.26
CA GLU A 76 -13.22 -6.66 -11.14
C GLU A 76 -12.24 -5.73 -10.43
N PHE A 77 -12.71 -4.61 -9.86
CA PHE A 77 -11.86 -3.69 -9.12
C PHE A 77 -12.48 -3.38 -7.76
N TYR A 78 -11.62 -3.17 -6.77
CA TYR A 78 -12.04 -3.02 -5.39
C TYR A 78 -11.62 -1.66 -4.82
N PRO A 79 -12.18 -0.54 -5.29
CA PRO A 79 -11.70 0.79 -4.94
C PRO A 79 -12.07 1.26 -3.52
N TYR A 80 -12.94 0.56 -2.79
CA TYR A 80 -13.41 1.00 -1.48
C TYR A 80 -12.89 0.11 -0.34
N THR A 81 -12.68 0.73 0.82
CA THR A 81 -12.27 0.12 2.09
C THR A 81 -13.04 0.80 3.21
N ILE A 82 -13.12 0.12 4.36
CA ILE A 82 -13.56 0.74 5.60
C ILE A 82 -12.31 1.18 6.36
N HIS A 83 -12.19 2.47 6.60
CA HIS A 83 -11.16 3.01 7.46
C HIS A 83 -11.54 2.78 8.92
N ILE A 84 -10.66 2.13 9.70
CA ILE A 84 -10.91 1.84 11.12
C ILE A 84 -10.20 2.87 12.01
N SER A 85 -8.93 3.17 11.74
CA SER A 85 -8.13 4.06 12.60
C SER A 85 -6.88 4.57 11.87
N SER A 86 -6.30 5.66 12.37
CA SER A 86 -5.04 6.22 11.87
C SER A 86 -4.05 6.44 13.01
N TRP A 87 -2.77 6.14 12.77
CA TRP A 87 -1.71 6.26 13.78
C TRP A 87 -0.45 6.89 13.17
N GLN A 88 0.26 7.74 13.91
CA GLN A 88 1.61 8.17 13.51
C GLN A 88 2.68 7.13 13.87
N SER A 89 2.43 6.34 14.91
CA SER A 89 3.32 5.26 15.35
C SER A 89 3.04 3.97 14.55
N LYS A 90 4.03 3.51 13.77
CA LYS A 90 3.97 2.23 13.03
C LYS A 90 3.66 1.06 13.98
N LYS A 91 4.28 1.06 15.16
CA LYS A 91 4.11 0.01 16.17
C LYS A 91 2.65 -0.07 16.65
N ASP A 92 2.01 1.07 16.89
CA ASP A 92 0.65 1.10 17.39
C ASP A 92 -0.37 0.72 16.30
N ALA A 93 -0.12 1.14 15.06
CA ALA A 93 -0.87 0.66 13.90
C ALA A 93 -0.79 -0.87 13.74
N LEU A 94 0.42 -1.44 13.87
CA LEU A 94 0.64 -2.90 13.82
C LEU A 94 -0.10 -3.63 14.94
N ASN A 95 -0.01 -3.12 16.16
CA ASN A 95 -0.72 -3.69 17.30
C ASN A 95 -2.23 -3.63 17.10
N HIS A 96 -2.76 -2.53 16.57
CA HIS A 96 -4.17 -2.39 16.29
C HIS A 96 -4.62 -3.32 15.16
N GLN A 97 -3.91 -3.35 14.04
CA GLN A 97 -4.18 -4.27 12.92
C GLN A 97 -4.19 -5.73 13.35
N LYS A 98 -3.25 -6.15 14.21
CA LYS A 98 -3.18 -7.52 14.75
C LYS A 98 -4.39 -7.87 15.61
N ARG A 99 -4.91 -6.92 16.41
CA ARG A 99 -6.13 -7.13 17.20
C ARG A 99 -7.34 -7.29 16.28
N GLN A 100 -7.53 -6.36 15.35
CA GLN A 100 -8.64 -6.38 14.40
C GLN A 100 -8.64 -7.62 13.50
N SER A 101 -7.47 -8.13 13.13
CA SER A 101 -7.32 -9.32 12.27
C SER A 101 -7.84 -10.64 12.87
N ARG A 102 -8.21 -10.64 14.16
CA ARG A 102 -8.83 -11.81 14.82
C ARG A 102 -10.25 -12.03 14.32
N ASP A 103 -11.00 -10.94 14.15
CA ASP A 103 -12.42 -10.96 13.80
C ASP A 103 -12.67 -10.51 12.36
N LEU A 104 -11.72 -9.79 11.77
CA LEU A 104 -11.83 -9.17 10.45
C LEU A 104 -10.75 -9.70 9.49
N LYS A 105 -11.15 -10.01 8.26
CA LYS A 105 -10.22 -10.34 7.17
C LYS A 105 -10.73 -9.78 5.83
N PRO A 106 -9.88 -9.17 4.99
CA PRO A 106 -8.51 -8.72 5.31
C PRO A 106 -8.51 -7.39 6.10
N VAL A 107 -7.57 -7.25 7.04
CA VAL A 107 -7.21 -5.96 7.67
C VAL A 107 -5.77 -5.65 7.31
N PHE A 108 -5.49 -4.46 6.80
CA PHE A 108 -4.17 -4.08 6.33
C PHE A 108 -3.80 -2.65 6.75
N ILE A 109 -2.55 -2.28 6.53
CA ILE A 109 -2.03 -0.95 6.83
C ILE A 109 -1.66 -0.23 5.54
N THR A 110 -2.08 1.02 5.42
CA THR A 110 -1.66 1.95 4.38
C THR A 110 -0.75 3.02 5.00
N LYS A 111 0.54 3.01 4.65
CA LYS A 111 1.48 4.10 5.00
C LYS A 111 1.28 5.26 4.03
N ILE A 112 1.01 6.46 4.54
CA ILE A 112 0.79 7.67 3.74
C ILE A 112 1.61 8.82 4.32
N ASP A 113 2.16 9.66 3.44
CA ASP A 113 2.76 10.94 3.82
C ASP A 113 1.74 12.07 3.61
N LEU A 114 1.44 12.78 4.69
CA LEU A 114 0.52 13.92 4.71
C LEU A 114 1.26 15.27 4.75
N GLY A 115 2.52 15.30 4.32
CA GLY A 115 3.35 16.51 4.24
C GLY A 115 3.69 17.04 5.63
N ALA A 116 3.23 18.24 5.95
CA ALA A 116 3.51 18.89 7.24
C ALA A 116 3.04 18.07 8.46
N THR A 117 2.03 17.21 8.30
CA THR A 117 1.52 16.34 9.39
C THR A 117 2.34 15.05 9.53
N GLY A 118 3.31 14.82 8.63
CA GLY A 118 4.21 13.67 8.61
C GLY A 118 3.58 12.38 8.11
N ILE A 119 4.23 11.27 8.47
CA ILE A 119 3.82 9.91 8.07
C ILE A 119 2.71 9.39 8.98
N TRP A 120 1.68 8.82 8.36
CA TRP A 120 0.57 8.16 9.02
C TRP A 120 0.38 6.73 8.50
N TYR A 121 -0.13 5.88 9.38
CA TYR A 121 -0.43 4.48 9.15
C TYR A 121 -1.92 4.26 9.36
N ARG A 122 -2.66 4.12 8.27
CA ARG A 122 -4.11 3.88 8.28
C ARG A 122 -4.35 2.39 8.38
N VAL A 123 -5.17 1.97 9.34
CA VAL A 123 -5.66 0.59 9.45
C VAL A 123 -7.01 0.54 8.74
N ASP A 124 -7.05 -0.22 7.66
CA ASP A 124 -8.21 -0.34 6.78
C ASP A 124 -8.68 -1.80 6.70
N TYR A 125 -9.97 -2.00 6.44
CA TYR A 125 -10.61 -3.31 6.34
C TYR A 125 -11.37 -3.49 5.02
N GLY A 126 -11.26 -4.70 4.51
CA GLY A 126 -12.06 -5.20 3.40
C GLY A 126 -11.65 -4.66 2.04
N ASN A 127 -12.17 -5.30 1.00
CA ASN A 127 -12.02 -4.91 -0.39
C ASN A 127 -13.43 -4.87 -0.98
N PHE A 128 -13.90 -3.69 -1.36
CA PHE A 128 -15.28 -3.52 -1.82
C PHE A 128 -15.30 -2.87 -3.20
N THR A 129 -16.12 -3.43 -4.08
CA THR A 129 -16.33 -2.92 -5.45
C THR A 129 -17.17 -1.66 -5.48
N SER A 130 -18.04 -1.46 -4.49
CA SER A 130 -18.91 -0.28 -4.39
C SER A 130 -18.90 0.33 -2.99
N LYS A 131 -19.11 1.65 -2.93
CA LYS A 131 -19.27 2.38 -1.67
C LYS A 131 -20.47 1.86 -0.89
N GLY A 132 -21.57 1.51 -1.55
CA GLY A 132 -22.77 0.96 -0.92
C GLY A 132 -22.52 -0.35 -0.18
N ALA A 133 -21.77 -1.29 -0.79
CA ALA A 133 -21.40 -2.54 -0.14
C ALA A 133 -20.50 -2.32 1.08
N ALA A 134 -19.52 -1.41 0.97
CA ALA A 134 -18.70 -1.01 2.10
C ALA A 134 -19.54 -0.40 3.23
N THR A 135 -20.49 0.49 2.91
CA THR A 135 -21.36 1.15 3.91
C THR A 135 -22.23 0.15 4.64
N ALA A 136 -22.89 -0.75 3.90
CA ALA A 136 -23.71 -1.79 4.50
C ALA A 136 -22.89 -2.65 5.47
N ARG A 137 -21.67 -3.05 5.06
CA ARG A 137 -20.78 -3.84 5.92
C ARG A 137 -20.29 -3.06 7.13
N MET A 138 -19.94 -1.79 6.98
CA MET A 138 -19.51 -0.93 8.09
C MET A 138 -20.61 -0.80 9.14
N ASN A 139 -21.85 -0.57 8.71
CA ASN A 139 -23.00 -0.44 9.61
C ASN A 139 -23.27 -1.74 10.39
N ASP A 140 -23.19 -2.90 9.74
CA ASP A 140 -23.29 -4.21 10.40
C ASP A 140 -22.20 -4.40 11.46
N LEU A 141 -20.95 -4.07 11.14
CA LEU A 141 -19.83 -4.20 12.08
C LEU A 141 -19.96 -3.24 13.28
N MET A 142 -20.41 -2.00 13.06
CA MET A 142 -20.68 -1.04 14.14
C MET A 142 -21.83 -1.52 15.04
N ALA A 143 -22.93 -1.99 14.46
CA ALA A 143 -24.08 -2.49 15.23
C ALA A 143 -23.71 -3.70 16.12
N ARG A 144 -22.71 -4.48 15.69
CA ARG A 144 -22.16 -5.61 16.45
C ARG A 144 -21.03 -5.23 17.41
N GLY A 145 -20.61 -3.97 17.46
CA GLY A 145 -19.49 -3.50 18.28
C GLY A 145 -18.12 -4.07 17.87
N VAL A 146 -17.97 -4.49 16.61
CA VAL A 146 -16.69 -5.03 16.08
C VAL A 146 -15.72 -3.91 15.71
N ILE A 147 -16.25 -2.77 15.25
CA ILE A 147 -15.47 -1.57 14.93
C ILE A 147 -16.08 -0.34 15.62
N ASP A 148 -15.26 0.67 15.85
CA ASP A 148 -15.66 1.91 16.53
C ASP A 148 -16.53 2.80 15.65
N ALA A 149 -17.34 3.65 16.28
CA ALA A 149 -18.22 4.61 15.60
C ALA A 149 -17.47 5.69 14.80
N GLU A 150 -16.17 5.86 15.04
CA GLU A 150 -15.30 6.75 14.26
C GLU A 150 -14.85 6.14 12.92
N SER A 151 -15.17 4.87 12.67
CA SER A 151 -14.88 4.21 11.39
C SER A 151 -15.65 4.88 10.26
N PHE A 152 -15.04 5.02 9.08
CA PHE A 152 -15.66 5.67 7.94
C PHE A 152 -15.22 5.09 6.60
N ILE A 153 -15.93 5.45 5.53
CA ILE A 153 -15.54 5.10 4.15
C ILE A 153 -15.09 6.38 3.44
N GLY A 154 -13.81 6.42 3.10
CA GLY A 154 -13.21 7.54 2.39
C GLY A 154 -13.50 7.54 0.89
N SER A 155 -12.77 8.40 0.17
CA SER A 155 -12.70 8.38 -1.30
C SER A 155 -12.13 7.07 -1.82
N ALA A 156 -12.36 6.80 -3.11
CA ALA A 156 -11.81 5.63 -3.77
C ALA A 156 -10.28 5.59 -3.67
N VAL A 157 -9.76 4.43 -3.29
CA VAL A 157 -8.33 4.12 -3.21
C VAL A 157 -8.03 2.90 -4.09
N PRO A 158 -8.04 3.04 -5.43
CA PRO A 158 -8.03 1.91 -6.36
C PRO A 158 -6.65 1.27 -6.56
N TYR A 159 -5.58 1.87 -6.07
CA TYR A 159 -4.22 1.37 -6.24
C TYR A 159 -3.74 0.60 -5.01
N THR A 160 -2.83 -0.32 -5.21
CA THR A 160 -2.15 -1.08 -4.15
C THR A 160 -0.71 -1.37 -4.59
N ILE A 161 0.12 -1.81 -3.65
CA ILE A 161 1.44 -2.33 -3.96
C ILE A 161 1.35 -3.86 -4.00
N GLU A 162 1.58 -4.45 -5.16
CA GLU A 162 1.69 -5.88 -5.39
C GLU A 162 3.13 -6.34 -5.11
N LEU A 163 3.25 -7.35 -4.26
CA LEU A 163 4.52 -7.94 -3.84
C LEU A 163 4.74 -9.34 -4.45
N GLY A 164 3.71 -9.90 -5.08
CA GLY A 164 3.79 -11.17 -5.80
C GLY A 164 2.43 -11.68 -6.26
N VAL A 165 2.47 -12.65 -7.17
CA VAL A 165 1.30 -13.40 -7.66
C VAL A 165 1.62 -14.89 -7.54
N PHE A 166 0.69 -15.65 -6.99
CA PHE A 166 0.86 -17.05 -6.62
C PHE A 166 -0.26 -17.90 -7.22
N ARG A 167 0.05 -19.18 -7.48
CA ARG A 167 -0.91 -20.16 -8.03
C ARG A 167 -1.86 -20.72 -6.98
N ASP A 168 -1.47 -20.66 -5.72
CA ASP A 168 -2.24 -21.18 -4.59
C ASP A 168 -2.12 -20.25 -3.36
N GLU A 169 -3.10 -20.38 -2.46
CA GLU A 169 -3.18 -19.58 -1.24
C GLU A 169 -2.03 -19.88 -0.28
N GLN A 170 -1.54 -21.12 -0.26
CA GLN A 170 -0.49 -21.55 0.66
C GLN A 170 0.85 -20.87 0.35
N GLY A 171 1.23 -20.76 -0.92
CA GLY A 171 2.40 -20.05 -1.38
C GLY A 171 2.31 -18.55 -1.06
N ALA A 172 1.16 -17.94 -1.32
CA ALA A 172 0.91 -16.55 -0.96
C ALA A 172 0.99 -16.33 0.57
N ALA A 173 0.44 -17.24 1.37
CA ALA A 173 0.48 -17.18 2.84
C ALA A 173 1.88 -17.41 3.41
N GLY A 174 2.66 -18.32 2.81
CA GLY A 174 4.06 -18.55 3.17
C GLY A 174 4.90 -17.29 2.95
N GLU A 175 4.75 -16.65 1.79
CA GLU A 175 5.43 -15.39 1.50
C GLU A 175 4.95 -14.24 2.41
N ALA A 176 3.64 -14.14 2.65
CA ALA A 176 3.08 -13.18 3.61
C ALA A 176 3.72 -13.35 5.01
N GLY A 177 3.91 -14.60 5.45
CA GLY A 177 4.59 -14.93 6.71
C GLY A 177 6.02 -14.42 6.76
N ARG A 178 6.80 -14.70 5.71
CA ARG A 178 8.20 -14.26 5.57
C ARG A 178 8.32 -12.72 5.56
N LEU A 179 7.42 -12.05 4.86
CA LEU A 179 7.40 -10.58 4.79
C LEU A 179 6.98 -9.95 6.13
N ARG A 180 6.06 -10.59 6.86
CA ARG A 180 5.65 -10.15 8.19
C ARG A 180 6.79 -10.15 9.20
N GLU A 181 7.72 -11.11 9.12
CA GLU A 181 8.94 -11.13 9.95
C GLU A 181 9.84 -9.91 9.70
N LYS A 182 9.77 -9.33 8.50
CA LYS A 182 10.44 -8.07 8.12
C LYS A 182 9.61 -6.82 8.43
N GLY A 183 8.47 -6.97 9.11
CA GLY A 183 7.59 -5.86 9.46
C GLY A 183 6.79 -5.29 8.29
N VAL A 184 6.58 -6.08 7.23
CA VAL A 184 5.71 -5.75 6.09
C VAL A 184 4.32 -6.33 6.34
N VAL A 185 3.29 -5.49 6.28
CA VAL A 185 1.89 -5.93 6.43
C VAL A 185 1.29 -6.17 5.06
N THR A 186 0.92 -7.42 4.81
CA THR A 186 0.34 -7.84 3.54
C THR A 186 -1.06 -8.43 3.73
N TYR A 187 -1.82 -8.46 2.64
CA TYR A 187 -3.05 -9.23 2.55
C TYR A 187 -3.10 -9.99 1.24
N ILE A 188 -3.84 -11.10 1.23
CA ILE A 188 -4.00 -11.95 0.05
C ILE A 188 -5.36 -11.65 -0.57
N MET A 189 -5.37 -11.46 -1.88
CA MET A 189 -6.59 -11.31 -2.67
C MET A 189 -6.67 -12.44 -3.70
N ARG A 190 -7.77 -13.18 -3.69
CA ARG A 190 -8.07 -14.19 -4.71
C ARG A 190 -8.75 -13.51 -5.89
N GLU A 191 -8.12 -13.55 -7.06
CA GLU A 191 -8.66 -12.97 -8.30
C GLU A 191 -9.38 -14.02 -9.16
N ALA A 192 -8.89 -15.25 -9.12
CA ALA A 192 -9.44 -16.40 -9.82
C ALA A 192 -9.13 -17.66 -9.01
N ASP A 193 -9.57 -18.83 -9.48
CA ASP A 193 -9.44 -20.06 -8.71
C ASP A 193 -8.00 -20.41 -8.31
N SER A 194 -7.05 -20.10 -9.20
CA SER A 194 -5.62 -20.37 -9.07
C SER A 194 -4.76 -19.10 -9.12
N VAL A 195 -5.32 -17.94 -8.75
CA VAL A 195 -4.59 -16.67 -8.78
C VAL A 195 -4.78 -15.92 -7.47
N PHE A 196 -3.70 -15.85 -6.71
CA PHE A 196 -3.62 -15.20 -5.41
C PHE A 196 -2.58 -14.09 -5.47
N ARG A 197 -3.01 -12.84 -5.27
CA ARG A 197 -2.12 -11.69 -5.22
C ARG A 197 -1.76 -11.37 -3.79
N LEU A 198 -0.48 -11.13 -3.56
CA LEU A 198 0.02 -10.63 -2.29
C LEU A 198 0.17 -9.12 -2.37
N LEU A 199 -0.64 -8.41 -1.61
CA LEU A 199 -0.85 -6.97 -1.72
C LEU A 199 -0.50 -6.23 -0.42
N SER A 200 -0.21 -4.93 -0.52
CA SER A 200 0.03 -4.04 0.61
C SER A 200 -0.59 -2.66 0.38
N GLY A 201 -1.30 -2.18 1.39
CA GLY A 201 -1.95 -0.86 1.40
C GLY A 201 -3.04 -0.67 0.34
N ALA A 202 -3.71 0.47 0.42
CA ALA A 202 -4.65 0.94 -0.59
C ALA A 202 -4.53 2.46 -0.78
N TYR A 203 -4.33 2.90 -2.02
CA TYR A 203 -3.89 4.24 -2.36
C TYR A 203 -4.81 4.92 -3.38
N PRO A 204 -5.07 6.24 -3.24
CA PRO A 204 -5.81 7.01 -4.24
C PRO A 204 -5.05 7.13 -5.57
N GLY A 205 -3.72 7.13 -5.53
CA GLY A 205 -2.87 7.22 -6.72
C GLY A 205 -1.48 6.62 -6.52
N GLN A 206 -0.72 6.54 -7.61
CA GLN A 206 0.65 6.01 -7.57
C GLN A 206 1.56 6.85 -6.69
N LYS A 207 1.48 8.20 -6.79
CA LYS A 207 2.30 9.13 -5.98
C LYS A 207 2.12 8.89 -4.47
N SER A 208 0.88 8.67 -4.01
CA SER A 208 0.62 8.41 -2.58
C SER A 208 1.18 7.09 -2.07
N ALA A 209 1.51 6.14 -2.96
CA ALA A 209 2.15 4.89 -2.60
C ALA A 209 3.68 5.01 -2.46
N GLY A 210 4.28 6.12 -2.93
CA GLY A 210 5.73 6.34 -2.98
C GLY A 210 6.46 6.02 -1.66
N PRO A 211 6.04 6.60 -0.52
CA PRO A 211 6.72 6.35 0.76
C PRO A 211 6.72 4.89 1.21
N ALA A 212 5.73 4.09 0.80
CA ALA A 212 5.69 2.66 1.10
C ALA A 212 6.49 1.84 0.06
N LEU A 213 6.47 2.29 -1.20
CA LEU A 213 7.25 1.69 -2.27
C LEU A 213 8.75 1.77 -1.97
N GLU A 214 9.23 2.93 -1.51
CA GLU A 214 10.62 3.15 -1.10
C GLU A 214 11.03 2.21 0.04
N ASP A 215 10.20 2.04 1.07
CA ASP A 215 10.44 1.08 2.16
C ASP A 215 10.63 -0.35 1.62
N PHE A 216 9.81 -0.77 0.65
CA PHE A 216 9.88 -2.11 0.09
C PHE A 216 11.11 -2.31 -0.80
N VAL A 217 11.48 -1.31 -1.60
CA VAL A 217 12.73 -1.34 -2.38
C VAL A 217 13.94 -1.41 -1.46
N ALA A 218 13.95 -0.64 -0.37
CA ALA A 218 15.03 -0.68 0.64
C ALA A 218 15.15 -2.05 1.33
N LEU A 219 14.07 -2.83 1.38
CA LEU A 219 14.05 -4.22 1.86
C LEU A 219 14.49 -5.25 0.80
N GLY A 220 14.90 -4.79 -0.39
CA GLY A 220 15.31 -5.65 -1.51
C GLY A 220 14.14 -6.35 -2.20
N LEU A 221 12.92 -5.82 -2.07
CA LEU A 221 11.74 -6.35 -2.76
C LEU A 221 11.62 -5.70 -4.15
N GLN A 222 10.82 -6.33 -5.02
CA GLN A 222 10.49 -5.81 -6.36
C GLN A 222 9.00 -5.45 -6.41
N PRO A 223 8.55 -4.41 -5.68
CA PRO A 223 7.15 -4.06 -5.60
C PRO A 223 6.64 -3.48 -6.92
N LYS A 224 5.37 -3.73 -7.23
CA LYS A 224 4.69 -3.16 -8.40
C LYS A 224 3.41 -2.45 -7.97
N ILE A 225 3.21 -1.21 -8.44
CA ILE A 225 1.92 -0.55 -8.25
C ILE A 225 0.92 -1.13 -9.24
N ALA A 226 -0.23 -1.56 -8.74
CA ALA A 226 -1.29 -2.15 -9.54
C ALA A 226 -2.66 -1.69 -9.05
N LYS A 227 -3.69 -1.87 -9.90
CA LYS A 227 -5.08 -1.71 -9.44
C LYS A 227 -5.49 -2.91 -8.62
N ARG A 228 -6.20 -2.66 -7.53
CA ARG A 228 -6.76 -3.69 -6.66
C ARG A 228 -8.21 -3.96 -6.97
#